data_AF-G1VL33-F1
#
_entry.id   AF-G1VL33-F1
#
_cell.length_a   1.000
_cell.length_b   1.000
_cell.length_c   1.000
_cell.angle_alpha   90.00
_cell.angle_beta   90.00
_cell.angle_gamma   90.00
#
_symmetry.space_group_name_H-M   'P 1'
#
loop_
_entity.id
_entity.type
_entity.pdbx_description
1 polymer ?
#
loop_
_entity_poly.entity_id
_entity_poly.type
_entity_poly.pdbx_seq_one_letter_code
_entity_poly.pdbx_strand_id
1 'polypeptide(L)'
;MLIKDVFDSLSDHLEKGFSCYRKMRGTDPNGFNYDMLENFLNVTRQSYMNCLEDHFDHTLLEHIERQCQKKGQQVFSADFLNDLMETYMEERFAKPRYFFDMDGVLFKLDNTLTSLEPLYEEGYFKNLPTHRLAVRCLQEMLIQDPEQVYILSHYIDSPFAEQEKREVLQELFPSLDMHNVILVPYGESKTDYVPIRIKENDFLVDDYNHNLECWRDAGGYAIKFVNAINDRHGSWIGSKVEYDDPELNRSLNHIFENAAMSKPLEMTLEPYMQQKLEVLRSHADIGF
;
A
#
# COMPACT_ATOMS: atom_id res chain seq x y z
N MET A 1 -13.92 -6.53 -13.98
CA MET A 1 -13.18 -7.68 -13.44
C MET A 1 -12.45 -7.13 -12.24
N LEU A 2 -12.81 -7.52 -11.02
CA LEU A 2 -12.08 -7.08 -9.83
C LEU A 2 -10.64 -7.58 -9.98
N ILE A 3 -9.68 -6.66 -9.88
CA ILE A 3 -8.26 -7.00 -9.84
C ILE A 3 -8.07 -7.90 -8.61
N LYS A 4 -7.36 -9.00 -8.79
CA LYS A 4 -7.04 -9.93 -7.71
C LYS A 4 -6.17 -9.20 -6.69
N ASP A 5 -6.63 -9.10 -5.44
CA ASP A 5 -5.87 -8.42 -4.39
C ASP A 5 -5.05 -9.39 -3.52
N VAL A 6 -4.39 -8.84 -2.51
CA VAL A 6 -3.56 -9.61 -1.57
C VAL A 6 -4.35 -10.68 -0.84
N PHE A 7 -5.60 -10.39 -0.44
CA PHE A 7 -6.43 -11.35 0.30
C PHE A 7 -6.89 -12.50 -0.60
N ASP A 8 -7.16 -12.26 -1.88
CA ASP A 8 -7.38 -13.33 -2.85
C ASP A 8 -6.14 -14.22 -2.99
N SER A 9 -4.96 -13.62 -3.01
CA SER A 9 -3.71 -14.36 -3.13
C SER A 9 -3.42 -15.21 -1.89
N LEU A 10 -3.64 -14.68 -0.69
CA LEU A 10 -3.52 -15.44 0.56
C LEU A 10 -4.54 -16.58 0.63
N SER A 11 -5.79 -16.32 0.24
CA SER A 11 -6.84 -17.35 0.20
C SER A 11 -6.49 -18.48 -0.79
N ASP A 12 -5.94 -18.16 -1.96
CA ASP A 12 -5.50 -19.16 -2.94
C ASP A 12 -4.38 -20.06 -2.39
N HIS A 13 -3.45 -19.50 -1.62
CA HIS A 13 -2.41 -20.30 -0.96
C HIS A 13 -2.99 -21.23 0.10
N LEU A 14 -3.97 -20.77 0.89
CA LEU A 14 -4.67 -21.61 1.85
C LEU A 14 -5.42 -22.75 1.16
N GLU A 15 -6.15 -22.49 0.07
CA GLU A 15 -6.89 -23.54 -0.65
C GLU A 15 -5.96 -24.61 -1.23
N LYS A 16 -4.81 -24.20 -1.80
CA LYS A 16 -3.77 -25.13 -2.27
C LYS A 16 -3.28 -26.01 -1.12
N GLY A 17 -3.06 -25.42 0.05
CA GLY A 17 -2.67 -26.14 1.27
C GLY A 17 -3.73 -27.16 1.70
N PHE A 18 -4.98 -26.73 1.88
CA PHE A 18 -6.08 -27.60 2.31
C PHE A 18 -6.44 -28.68 1.29
N SER A 19 -6.29 -28.42 -0.01
CA SER A 19 -6.36 -29.44 -1.05
C SER A 19 -5.31 -30.54 -0.86
N CYS A 20 -4.07 -30.17 -0.49
CA CYS A 20 -3.02 -31.13 -0.20
C CYS A 20 -3.33 -31.96 1.06
N TYR A 21 -3.78 -31.34 2.15
CA TYR A 21 -4.21 -32.05 3.36
C TYR A 21 -5.34 -33.05 3.10
N ARG A 22 -6.35 -32.68 2.30
CA ARG A 22 -7.44 -33.58 1.90
C ARG A 22 -6.92 -34.82 1.18
N LYS A 23 -5.92 -34.68 0.30
CA LYS A 23 -5.28 -35.81 -0.40
C LYS A 23 -4.52 -36.71 0.58
N MET A 24 -3.83 -36.14 1.56
CA MET A 24 -3.12 -36.90 2.60
C MET A 24 -4.06 -37.67 3.55
N ARG A 25 -5.27 -37.16 3.82
CA ARG A 25 -6.26 -37.80 4.71
C ARG A 25 -7.08 -38.93 4.05
N GLY A 26 -7.05 -39.06 2.72
CA GLY A 26 -7.81 -40.08 1.99
C GLY A 26 -7.16 -41.48 2.06
N THR A 27 -7.97 -42.54 1.98
CA THR A 27 -7.48 -43.90 1.73
C THR A 27 -7.06 -44.07 0.28
N ASP A 28 -5.80 -44.41 0.08
CA ASP A 28 -5.13 -44.54 -1.20
C ASP A 28 -5.61 -45.74 -2.05
N PRO A 29 -6.00 -45.55 -3.34
CA PRO A 29 -6.06 -46.63 -4.31
C PRO A 29 -4.77 -46.82 -5.14
N ASN A 30 -3.83 -45.87 -5.17
CA ASN A 30 -2.79 -45.75 -6.23
C ASN A 30 -1.36 -45.29 -5.81
N GLY A 31 -0.99 -45.24 -4.54
CA GLY A 31 0.38 -44.97 -4.07
C GLY A 31 0.80 -43.50 -4.13
N PHE A 32 0.13 -42.59 -3.42
CA PHE A 32 0.62 -41.21 -3.29
C PHE A 32 1.97 -41.15 -2.57
N ASN A 33 2.92 -40.39 -3.12
CA ASN A 33 4.20 -40.08 -2.46
C ASN A 33 3.99 -38.99 -1.40
N TYR A 34 3.90 -39.39 -0.13
CA TYR A 34 3.72 -38.47 1.01
C TYR A 34 4.81 -37.41 1.08
N ASP A 35 6.07 -37.77 0.81
CA ASP A 35 7.20 -36.82 0.81
C ASP A 35 6.99 -35.71 -0.23
N MET A 36 6.40 -36.03 -1.39
CA MET A 36 6.08 -35.04 -2.43
C MET A 36 4.99 -34.07 -1.95
N LEU A 37 3.95 -34.58 -1.28
CA LEU A 37 2.86 -33.77 -0.75
C LEU A 37 3.31 -32.89 0.42
N GLU A 38 4.18 -33.39 1.30
CA GLU A 38 4.79 -32.61 2.39
C GLU A 38 5.68 -31.49 1.84
N ASN A 39 6.52 -31.78 0.85
CA ASN A 39 7.32 -30.77 0.17
C ASN A 39 6.44 -29.69 -0.47
N PHE A 40 5.35 -30.07 -1.13
CA PHE A 40 4.40 -29.12 -1.70
C PHE A 40 3.73 -28.22 -0.64
N LEU A 41 3.35 -28.78 0.50
CA LEU A 41 2.82 -28.01 1.63
C LEU A 41 3.82 -27.00 2.17
N ASN A 42 5.08 -27.40 2.31
CA ASN A 42 6.13 -26.49 2.80
C ASN A 42 6.37 -25.33 1.85
N VAL A 43 6.43 -25.59 0.54
CA VAL A 43 6.54 -24.53 -0.49
C VAL A 43 5.32 -23.59 -0.42
N THR A 44 4.11 -24.14 -0.34
CA THR A 44 2.88 -23.34 -0.29
C THR A 44 2.82 -22.46 0.96
N ARG A 45 3.21 -22.99 2.12
CA ARG A 45 3.30 -22.23 3.37
C ARG A 45 4.32 -21.11 3.28
N GLN A 46 5.49 -21.38 2.71
CA GLN A 46 6.51 -20.34 2.53
C GLN A 46 6.00 -19.22 1.62
N SER A 47 5.34 -19.55 0.51
CA SER A 47 4.74 -18.53 -0.37
C SER A 47 3.66 -17.71 0.33
N TYR A 48 2.87 -18.33 1.21
CA TYR A 48 1.89 -17.60 2.03
C TYR A 48 2.56 -16.65 3.03
N MET A 49 3.60 -17.11 3.74
CA MET A 49 4.34 -16.27 4.69
C MET A 49 5.03 -15.09 4.00
N ASN A 50 5.69 -15.34 2.86
CA ASN A 50 6.29 -14.26 2.06
C ASN A 50 5.21 -13.25 1.63
N CYS A 51 4.05 -13.73 1.17
CA CYS A 51 2.94 -12.86 0.79
C CYS A 51 2.42 -12.01 1.96
N LEU A 52 2.46 -12.51 3.20
CA LEU A 52 2.14 -11.70 4.37
C LEU A 52 3.20 -10.60 4.58
N GLU A 53 4.47 -10.99 4.62
CA GLU A 53 5.60 -10.07 4.87
C GLU A 53 5.74 -9.00 3.79
N ASP A 54 5.44 -9.32 2.52
CA ASP A 54 5.55 -8.38 1.40
C ASP A 54 4.46 -7.30 1.40
N HIS A 55 3.32 -7.55 2.07
CA HIS A 55 2.12 -6.71 1.92
C HIS A 55 1.57 -6.12 3.22
N PHE A 56 1.99 -6.60 4.38
CA PHE A 56 1.48 -6.13 5.67
C PHE A 56 2.62 -5.76 6.59
N ASP A 57 2.41 -4.70 7.35
CA ASP A 57 3.40 -4.26 8.31
C ASP A 57 3.60 -5.29 9.44
N HIS A 58 4.86 -5.38 9.89
CA HIS A 58 5.26 -6.38 10.89
C HIS A 58 4.51 -6.19 12.22
N THR A 59 4.13 -4.96 12.58
CA THR A 59 3.45 -4.70 13.85
C THR A 59 2.03 -5.24 13.86
N LEU A 60 1.32 -5.10 12.73
CA LEU A 60 0.01 -5.69 12.49
C LEU A 60 0.12 -7.22 12.49
N LEU A 61 1.08 -7.78 11.75
CA LEU A 61 1.26 -9.24 11.70
C LEU A 61 1.54 -9.82 13.09
N GLU A 62 2.50 -9.27 13.84
CA GLU A 62 2.78 -9.72 15.21
C GLU A 62 1.55 -9.62 16.13
N HIS A 63 0.75 -8.56 15.97
CA HIS A 63 -0.46 -8.37 16.74
C HIS A 63 -1.45 -9.52 16.49
N ILE A 64 -1.74 -9.82 15.22
CA ILE A 64 -2.65 -10.91 14.83
C ILE A 64 -2.10 -12.26 15.26
N GLU A 65 -0.81 -12.52 15.08
CA GLU A 65 -0.17 -13.76 15.52
C GLU A 65 -0.33 -13.98 17.03
N ARG A 66 -0.11 -12.95 17.84
CA ARG A 66 -0.32 -13.03 19.30
C ARG A 66 -1.78 -13.27 19.67
N GLN A 67 -2.73 -12.71 18.94
CA GLN A 67 -4.16 -12.99 19.16
C GLN A 67 -4.48 -14.45 18.82
N CYS A 68 -4.03 -14.94 17.67
CA CYS A 68 -4.23 -16.31 17.23
C CYS A 68 -3.61 -17.32 18.21
N GLN A 69 -2.39 -17.07 18.69
CA GLN A 69 -1.73 -17.93 19.67
C GLN A 69 -2.54 -18.06 20.98
N LYS A 70 -3.15 -16.97 21.46
CA LYS A 70 -4.04 -17.01 22.64
C LYS A 70 -5.30 -17.85 22.42
N LYS A 71 -5.80 -17.88 21.18
CA LYS A 71 -6.96 -18.67 20.76
C LYS A 71 -6.59 -20.13 20.39
N GLY A 72 -5.29 -20.48 20.38
CA GLY A 72 -4.80 -21.79 19.93
C GLY A 72 -4.82 -21.99 18.41
N GLN A 73 -4.86 -20.91 17.64
CA GLN A 73 -4.91 -20.90 16.18
C GLN A 73 -3.51 -20.80 15.56
N GLN A 74 -3.38 -21.25 14.31
CA GLN A 74 -2.13 -21.22 13.53
C GLN A 74 -2.15 -20.08 12.49
N VAL A 75 -0.98 -19.55 12.14
CA VAL A 75 -0.83 -18.45 11.15
C VAL A 75 -1.29 -18.85 9.75
N PHE A 76 -1.00 -20.08 9.34
CA PHE A 76 -1.49 -20.66 8.08
C PHE A 76 -2.89 -21.27 8.29
N SER A 77 -3.89 -20.42 8.57
CA SER A 77 -5.28 -20.85 8.76
C SER A 77 -6.29 -19.83 8.25
N ALA A 78 -7.52 -20.29 8.01
CA ALA A 78 -8.63 -19.42 7.63
C ALA A 78 -8.97 -18.40 8.73
N ASP A 79 -8.86 -18.81 10.00
CA ASP A 79 -9.13 -17.95 11.15
C ASP A 79 -8.10 -16.80 11.25
N PHE A 80 -6.81 -17.10 11.08
CA PHE A 80 -5.77 -16.06 11.05
C PHE A 80 -6.03 -15.06 9.93
N LEU A 81 -6.34 -15.56 8.72
CA LEU A 81 -6.59 -14.69 7.58
C LEU A 81 -7.85 -13.84 7.79
N ASN A 82 -8.86 -14.38 8.47
CA ASN A 82 -10.05 -13.63 8.86
C ASN A 82 -9.73 -12.51 9.85
N ASP A 83 -9.04 -12.83 10.94
CA ASP A 83 -8.64 -11.86 11.97
C ASP A 83 -7.74 -10.75 11.36
N LEU A 84 -6.80 -11.13 10.48
CA LEU A 84 -5.96 -10.18 9.75
C LEU A 84 -6.80 -9.26 8.86
N MET A 85 -7.72 -9.83 8.08
CA MET A 85 -8.57 -9.06 7.18
C MET A 85 -9.47 -8.10 7.96
N GLU A 86 -10.17 -8.56 8.99
CA GLU A 86 -11.03 -7.71 9.81
C GLU A 86 -10.23 -6.56 10.44
N THR A 87 -9.09 -6.86 11.05
CA THR A 87 -8.25 -5.86 11.71
C THR A 87 -7.67 -4.87 10.70
N TYR A 88 -7.16 -5.33 9.55
CA TYR A 88 -6.66 -4.43 8.51
C TYR A 88 -7.78 -3.52 7.98
N MET A 89 -8.97 -4.08 7.76
CA MET A 89 -10.10 -3.31 7.26
C MET A 89 -10.51 -2.22 8.24
N GLU A 90 -10.59 -2.53 9.52
CA GLU A 90 -10.99 -1.58 10.56
C GLU A 90 -9.90 -0.54 10.85
N GLU A 91 -8.65 -0.97 11.03
CA GLU A 91 -7.59 -0.10 11.52
C GLU A 91 -6.86 0.68 10.44
N ARG A 92 -6.89 0.21 9.18
CA ARG A 92 -6.15 0.80 8.05
C ARG A 92 -7.07 1.22 6.91
N PHE A 93 -7.94 0.32 6.44
CA PHE A 93 -8.71 0.57 5.22
C PHE A 93 -9.93 1.45 5.45
N ALA A 94 -10.61 1.36 6.59
CA ALA A 94 -11.83 2.12 6.86
C ALA A 94 -11.55 3.61 7.10
N LYS A 95 -10.33 3.93 7.54
CA LYS A 95 -9.90 5.29 7.80
C LYS A 95 -9.37 5.97 6.52
N PRO A 96 -9.32 7.31 6.51
CA PRO A 96 -8.64 8.06 5.45
C PRO A 96 -7.17 7.61 5.30
N ARG A 97 -6.68 7.57 4.06
CA ARG A 97 -5.25 7.31 3.77
C ARG A 97 -4.69 8.47 2.97
N TYR A 98 -3.46 8.85 3.27
CA TYR A 98 -2.79 10.01 2.68
C TYR A 98 -1.52 9.55 1.96
N PHE A 99 -1.52 9.67 0.64
CA PHE A 99 -0.44 9.30 -0.24
C PHE A 99 0.30 10.55 -0.69
N PHE A 100 1.59 10.60 -0.42
CA PHE A 100 2.46 11.69 -0.86
C PHE A 100 3.42 11.17 -1.92
N ASP A 101 3.47 11.86 -3.04
CA ASP A 101 4.57 11.70 -3.97
C ASP A 101 5.88 12.23 -3.34
N MET A 102 7.03 11.79 -3.89
CA MET A 102 8.33 12.27 -3.45
C MET A 102 8.85 13.40 -4.34
N ASP A 103 8.93 13.13 -5.63
CA ASP A 103 9.72 13.91 -6.57
C ASP A 103 8.91 15.09 -7.09
N GLY A 104 9.23 16.31 -6.63
CA GLY A 104 8.45 17.51 -6.93
C GLY A 104 7.44 17.86 -5.84
N VAL A 105 7.30 17.02 -4.80
CA VAL A 105 6.47 17.25 -3.61
C VAL A 105 7.31 17.34 -2.34
N LEU A 106 7.94 16.25 -1.90
CA LEU A 106 8.83 16.23 -0.73
C LEU A 106 10.24 16.71 -1.08
N PHE A 107 10.69 16.43 -2.30
CA PHE A 107 11.98 16.80 -2.84
C PHE A 107 11.83 17.72 -4.04
N LYS A 108 12.75 18.66 -4.19
CA LYS A 108 12.81 19.54 -5.35
C LYS A 108 13.53 18.82 -6.46
N LEU A 109 12.81 18.49 -7.53
CA LEU A 109 13.44 18.01 -8.75
C LEU A 109 14.34 19.07 -9.37
N ASP A 110 15.47 18.65 -9.90
CA ASP A 110 16.33 19.50 -10.70
C ASP A 110 15.66 19.75 -12.07
N ASN A 111 15.16 20.98 -12.25
CA ASN A 111 14.48 21.41 -13.46
C ASN A 111 15.43 21.80 -14.60
N THR A 112 16.74 21.72 -14.37
CA THR A 112 17.76 21.97 -15.40
C THR A 112 18.12 20.70 -16.17
N LEU A 113 17.64 19.54 -15.73
CA LEU A 113 17.85 18.27 -16.40
C LEU A 113 17.23 18.28 -17.80
N THR A 114 18.07 18.02 -18.80
CA THR A 114 17.67 17.87 -20.20
C THR A 114 17.64 16.41 -20.67
N SER A 115 18.10 15.47 -19.84
CA SER A 115 18.13 14.02 -20.10
C SER A 115 17.81 13.25 -18.83
N LEU A 116 17.52 11.95 -18.97
CA LEU A 116 17.30 11.04 -17.83
C LEU A 116 18.61 10.51 -17.24
N GLU A 117 19.77 10.74 -17.88
CA GLU A 117 21.06 10.17 -17.49
C GLU A 117 21.41 10.46 -16.00
N PRO A 118 21.17 11.67 -15.47
CA PRO A 118 21.49 11.96 -14.06
C PRO A 118 20.66 11.15 -13.06
N LEU A 119 19.48 10.66 -13.44
CA LEU A 119 18.66 9.80 -12.59
C LEU A 119 19.27 8.40 -12.38
N TYR A 120 20.27 8.04 -13.20
CA TYR A 120 21.01 6.79 -13.07
C TYR A 120 22.33 6.94 -12.28
N GLU A 121 22.69 8.18 -11.88
CA GLU A 121 23.93 8.45 -11.16
C GLU A 121 23.76 8.22 -9.64
N GLU A 122 24.78 7.61 -9.03
CA GLU A 122 24.86 7.46 -7.59
C GLU A 122 24.86 8.82 -6.89
N GLY A 123 24.04 8.95 -5.86
CA GLY A 123 23.86 10.15 -5.06
C GLY A 123 22.84 11.14 -5.62
N TYR A 124 22.24 10.89 -6.79
CA TYR A 124 21.27 11.84 -7.35
C TYR A 124 20.10 12.07 -6.40
N PHE A 125 19.37 11.00 -6.02
CA PHE A 125 18.18 11.12 -5.17
C PHE A 125 18.58 11.47 -3.73
N LYS A 126 19.73 10.98 -3.27
CA LYS A 126 20.27 11.28 -1.94
C LYS A 126 20.51 12.78 -1.70
N ASN A 127 20.91 13.51 -2.74
CA ASN A 127 21.33 14.90 -2.61
C ASN A 127 20.23 15.91 -3.01
N LEU A 128 19.02 15.46 -3.36
CA LEU A 128 17.92 16.36 -3.72
C LEU A 128 17.53 17.25 -2.53
N PRO A 129 17.39 18.58 -2.73
CA PRO A 129 16.98 19.46 -1.66
C PRO A 129 15.49 19.27 -1.34
N THR A 130 15.13 19.31 -0.07
CA THR A 130 13.73 19.10 0.36
C THR A 130 12.85 20.34 0.20
N HIS A 131 11.55 20.11 0.00
CA HIS A 131 10.49 21.09 0.26
C HIS A 131 10.18 21.10 1.76
N ARG A 132 10.83 22.01 2.49
CA ARG A 132 10.77 22.07 3.97
C ARG A 132 9.36 22.05 4.55
N LEU A 133 8.41 22.76 3.94
CA LEU A 133 7.03 22.83 4.42
C LEU A 133 6.29 21.50 4.22
N ALA A 134 6.49 20.84 3.07
CA ALA A 134 5.91 19.53 2.80
C ALA A 134 6.47 18.45 3.73
N VAL A 135 7.80 18.44 3.94
CA VAL A 135 8.47 17.54 4.91
C VAL A 135 7.91 17.75 6.32
N ARG A 136 7.78 19.01 6.76
CA ARG A 136 7.21 19.31 8.07
C ARG A 136 5.76 18.84 8.19
N CYS A 137 4.94 19.04 7.15
CA CYS A 137 3.56 18.56 7.13
C CYS A 137 3.51 17.04 7.29
N LEU A 138 4.32 16.30 6.53
CA LEU A 138 4.37 14.84 6.63
C LEU A 138 4.81 14.38 8.04
N GLN A 139 5.81 15.04 8.65
CA GLN A 139 6.23 14.77 10.02
C GLN A 139 5.08 14.95 11.03
N GLU A 140 4.30 16.03 10.88
CA GLU A 140 3.16 16.30 11.76
C GLU A 140 2.05 15.25 11.57
N MET A 141 1.80 14.78 10.33
CA MET A 141 0.83 13.70 10.06
C MET A 141 1.30 12.34 10.60
N LEU A 142 2.59 12.02 10.49
CA LEU A 142 3.18 10.79 11.04
C LEU A 142 3.14 10.73 12.58
N ILE A 143 3.04 11.88 13.26
CA ILE A 143 2.84 11.92 14.72
C ILE A 143 1.40 11.57 15.09
N GLN A 144 0.44 11.89 14.22
CA GLN A 144 -0.99 11.73 14.49
C GLN A 144 -1.48 10.33 14.14
N ASP A 145 -1.28 9.91 12.89
CA ASP A 145 -1.79 8.65 12.34
C ASP A 145 -0.75 8.02 11.39
N PRO A 146 0.40 7.53 11.90
CA PRO A 146 1.50 7.04 11.07
C PRO A 146 1.09 5.91 10.12
N GLU A 147 0.14 5.08 10.53
CA GLU A 147 -0.34 3.94 9.75
C GLU A 147 -1.16 4.36 8.52
N GLN A 148 -1.50 5.65 8.41
CA GLN A 148 -2.32 6.21 7.32
C GLN A 148 -1.56 7.11 6.38
N VAL A 149 -0.27 7.30 6.64
CA VAL A 149 0.63 8.08 5.79
C VAL A 149 1.42 7.11 4.92
N TYR A 150 1.33 7.32 3.61
CA TYR A 150 1.99 6.53 2.57
C TYR A 150 2.86 7.42 1.71
N ILE A 151 4.00 6.88 1.31
CA ILE A 151 4.78 7.42 0.20
C ILE A 151 4.44 6.61 -1.05
N LEU A 152 4.12 7.31 -2.13
CA LEU A 152 3.80 6.69 -3.40
C LEU A 152 4.54 7.43 -4.51
N SER A 153 5.72 6.95 -4.86
CA SER A 153 6.65 7.60 -5.80
C SER A 153 7.02 6.66 -6.91
N HIS A 154 7.25 7.20 -8.10
CA HIS A 154 7.94 6.44 -9.13
C HIS A 154 9.43 6.30 -8.79
N TYR A 155 10.06 5.25 -9.30
CA TYR A 155 11.51 5.10 -9.34
C TYR A 155 11.95 4.61 -10.72
N ILE A 156 13.13 5.05 -11.13
CA ILE A 156 13.76 4.58 -12.36
C ILE A 156 14.54 3.30 -12.04
N ASP A 157 14.58 2.36 -13.00
CA ASP A 157 15.35 1.11 -12.86
C ASP A 157 16.85 1.40 -12.95
N SER A 158 17.41 1.92 -11.86
CA SER A 158 18.84 2.10 -11.65
C SER A 158 19.29 1.36 -10.40
N PRO A 159 20.59 0.99 -10.30
CA PRO A 159 21.12 0.31 -9.12
C PRO A 159 21.01 1.10 -7.82
N PHE A 160 20.70 2.40 -7.89
CA PHE A 160 20.78 3.34 -6.77
C PHE A 160 19.41 3.94 -6.39
N ALA A 161 18.52 4.15 -7.36
CA ALA A 161 17.34 4.98 -7.18
C ALA A 161 16.40 4.51 -6.07
N GLU A 162 16.07 3.21 -6.05
CA GLU A 162 15.21 2.64 -5.01
C GLU A 162 15.87 2.75 -3.63
N GLN A 163 17.12 2.30 -3.51
CA GLN A 163 17.84 2.29 -2.25
C GLN A 163 17.98 3.70 -1.67
N GLU A 164 18.41 4.67 -2.47
CA GLU A 164 18.58 6.05 -2.02
C GLU A 164 17.27 6.70 -1.58
N LYS A 165 16.19 6.49 -2.33
CA LYS A 165 14.86 7.01 -1.95
C LYS A 165 14.45 6.47 -0.58
N ARG A 166 14.62 5.17 -0.33
CA ARG A 166 14.30 4.54 0.96
C ARG A 166 15.20 5.07 2.08
N GLU A 167 16.50 5.17 1.86
CA GLU A 167 17.46 5.68 2.85
C GLU A 167 17.11 7.11 3.29
N VAL A 168 16.87 8.02 2.33
CA VAL A 168 16.56 9.42 2.67
C VAL A 168 15.21 9.54 3.38
N LEU A 169 14.20 8.76 2.98
CA LEU A 169 12.92 8.74 3.69
C LEU A 169 13.11 8.26 5.15
N GLN A 170 13.88 7.21 5.36
CA GLN A 170 14.15 6.70 6.71
C GLN A 170 14.93 7.70 7.57
N GLU A 171 15.87 8.45 6.97
CA GLU A 171 16.62 9.51 7.65
C GLU A 171 15.72 10.70 8.06
N LEU A 172 14.82 11.13 7.17
CA LEU A 172 13.92 12.27 7.41
C LEU A 172 12.70 11.93 8.28
N PHE A 173 12.23 10.68 8.17
CA PHE A 173 11.02 10.19 8.81
C PHE A 173 11.27 8.84 9.52
N PRO A 174 11.98 8.82 10.66
CA PRO A 174 12.32 7.56 11.34
C PRO A 174 11.11 6.74 11.81
N SER A 175 9.94 7.36 11.94
CA SER A 175 8.68 6.73 12.33
C SER A 175 7.83 6.23 11.15
N LEU A 176 8.26 6.48 9.91
CA LEU A 176 7.57 5.99 8.72
C LEU A 176 7.82 4.49 8.58
N ASP A 177 6.75 3.71 8.45
CA ASP A 177 6.86 2.29 8.12
C ASP A 177 7.26 2.13 6.65
N MET A 178 8.29 1.33 6.38
CA MET A 178 8.76 1.09 5.01
C MET A 178 7.76 0.27 4.17
N HIS A 179 6.81 -0.45 4.78
CA HIS A 179 5.69 -1.06 4.04
C HIS A 179 4.73 0.00 3.47
N ASN A 180 4.69 1.19 4.07
CA ASN A 180 3.93 2.32 3.55
C ASN A 180 4.73 3.12 2.49
N VAL A 181 5.94 2.70 2.15
CA VAL A 181 6.75 3.28 1.06
C VAL A 181 6.61 2.43 -0.19
N ILE A 182 5.74 2.89 -1.08
CA ILE A 182 5.38 2.22 -2.33
C ILE A 182 6.14 2.88 -3.47
N LEU A 183 7.16 2.18 -3.97
CA LEU A 183 7.95 2.60 -5.11
C LEU A 183 7.45 1.90 -6.37
N VAL A 184 6.97 2.71 -7.32
CA VAL A 184 6.33 2.26 -8.55
C VAL A 184 7.33 2.31 -9.70
N PRO A 185 7.53 1.24 -10.48
CA PRO A 185 8.40 1.27 -11.64
C PRO A 185 8.01 2.39 -12.61
N TYR A 186 9.00 3.13 -13.11
CA TYR A 186 8.75 4.22 -14.04
C TYR A 186 7.97 3.76 -15.28
N GLY A 187 6.87 4.46 -15.58
CA GLY A 187 5.97 4.14 -16.69
C GLY A 187 4.73 3.33 -16.29
N GLU A 188 4.67 2.83 -15.05
CA GLU A 188 3.49 2.15 -14.53
C GLU A 188 2.55 3.10 -13.77
N SER A 189 1.27 2.71 -13.65
CA SER A 189 0.28 3.53 -12.93
C SER A 189 0.42 3.37 -11.43
N LYS A 190 0.46 4.49 -10.70
CA LYS A 190 0.43 4.51 -9.23
C LYS A 190 -0.79 3.78 -8.65
N THR A 191 -1.90 3.77 -9.37
CA THR A 191 -3.16 3.18 -8.93
C THR A 191 -3.09 1.67 -8.73
N ASP A 192 -2.18 1.00 -9.41
CA ASP A 192 -2.10 -0.47 -9.46
C ASP A 192 -1.29 -1.04 -8.29
N TYR A 193 -0.58 -0.17 -7.57
CA TYR A 193 0.31 -0.51 -6.47
C TYR A 193 -0.24 -0.13 -5.09
N VAL A 194 -1.40 0.53 -5.04
CA VAL A 194 -2.05 0.91 -3.78
C VAL A 194 -2.56 -0.35 -3.08
N PRO A 195 -2.42 -0.46 -1.74
CA PRO A 195 -2.93 -1.60 -1.00
C PRO A 195 -4.44 -1.78 -1.23
N ILE A 196 -4.80 -2.96 -1.74
CA ILE A 196 -6.16 -3.44 -2.07
C ILE A 196 -6.81 -2.70 -3.24
N ARG A 197 -7.11 -1.41 -3.04
CA ARG A 197 -7.80 -0.55 -4.01
C ARG A 197 -7.82 0.89 -3.51
N ILE A 198 -8.03 1.81 -4.43
CA ILE A 198 -8.31 3.21 -4.11
C ILE A 198 -9.79 3.37 -3.67
N LYS A 199 -10.02 4.26 -2.71
CA LYS A 199 -11.32 4.69 -2.20
C LYS A 199 -11.40 6.21 -2.07
N GLU A 200 -12.61 6.72 -1.86
CA GLU A 200 -12.92 8.16 -1.90
C GLU A 200 -12.26 9.03 -0.83
N ASN A 201 -11.94 8.46 0.33
CA ASN A 201 -11.14 9.09 1.38
C ASN A 201 -9.65 8.70 1.30
N ASP A 202 -9.18 8.24 0.15
CA ASP A 202 -7.75 8.20 -0.15
C ASP A 202 -7.32 9.46 -0.89
N PHE A 203 -6.38 10.16 -0.30
CA PHE A 203 -5.88 11.44 -0.80
C PHE A 203 -4.51 11.24 -1.45
N LEU A 204 -4.34 11.68 -2.70
CA LEU A 204 -3.04 11.74 -3.35
C LEU A 204 -2.58 13.19 -3.45
N VAL A 205 -1.42 13.50 -2.87
CA VAL A 205 -0.70 14.77 -3.04
C VAL A 205 0.44 14.53 -4.02
N ASP A 206 0.31 15.05 -5.24
CA ASP A 206 1.22 14.78 -6.35
C ASP A 206 1.42 16.03 -7.22
N ASP A 207 2.59 16.14 -7.83
CA ASP A 207 2.99 17.29 -8.64
C ASP A 207 2.79 17.05 -10.16
N TYR A 208 2.29 15.87 -10.57
CA TYR A 208 2.11 15.50 -11.97
C TYR A 208 0.63 15.23 -12.32
N ASN A 209 0.10 15.96 -13.31
CA ASN A 209 -1.33 15.93 -13.64
C ASN A 209 -1.83 14.54 -14.05
N HIS A 210 -1.02 13.75 -14.77
CA HIS A 210 -1.43 12.43 -15.20
C HIS A 210 -1.69 11.49 -14.01
N ASN A 211 -0.82 11.52 -12.99
CA ASN A 211 -1.01 10.74 -11.76
C ASN A 211 -2.31 11.13 -11.06
N LEU A 212 -2.57 12.44 -10.97
CA LEU A 212 -3.77 12.98 -10.34
C LEU A 212 -5.07 12.62 -11.11
N GLU A 213 -5.02 12.63 -12.44
CA GLU A 213 -6.14 12.20 -13.29
C GLU A 213 -6.44 10.71 -13.11
N CYS A 214 -5.42 9.86 -13.21
CA CYS A 214 -5.55 8.42 -12.98
C CYS A 214 -6.09 8.12 -11.57
N TRP A 215 -5.62 8.85 -10.55
CA TRP A 215 -6.09 8.69 -9.16
C TRP A 215 -7.57 9.03 -9.01
N ARG A 216 -8.00 10.15 -9.60
CA ARG A 216 -9.41 10.57 -9.58
C ARG A 216 -10.29 9.56 -10.32
N ASP A 217 -9.83 9.05 -11.46
CA ASP A 217 -10.56 8.08 -12.27
C ASP A 217 -10.69 6.72 -11.55
N ALA A 218 -9.71 6.39 -10.69
CA ALA A 218 -9.78 5.24 -9.77
C ALA A 218 -10.69 5.47 -8.55
N GLY A 219 -11.25 6.68 -8.39
CA GLY A 219 -12.21 7.03 -7.34
C GLY A 219 -11.61 7.69 -6.10
N GLY A 220 -10.32 8.04 -6.11
CA GLY A 220 -9.66 8.75 -5.01
C GLY A 220 -9.73 10.27 -5.12
N TYR A 221 -9.26 10.97 -4.10
CA TYR A 221 -9.21 12.42 -4.06
C TYR A 221 -7.82 12.95 -4.42
N ALA A 222 -7.70 13.65 -5.54
CA ALA A 222 -6.44 14.14 -6.06
C ALA A 222 -6.19 15.61 -5.68
N ILE A 223 -5.01 15.91 -5.12
CA ILE A 223 -4.58 17.23 -4.68
C ILE A 223 -3.27 17.57 -5.39
N LYS A 224 -3.31 18.63 -6.21
CA LYS A 224 -2.12 19.11 -6.91
C LYS A 224 -1.18 19.83 -5.94
N PHE A 225 0.06 19.36 -5.86
CA PHE A 225 1.13 20.13 -5.26
C PHE A 225 1.75 21.04 -6.33
N VAL A 226 1.55 22.35 -6.19
CA VAL A 226 2.09 23.34 -7.12
C VAL A 226 3.47 23.76 -6.62
N ASN A 227 4.50 23.40 -7.38
CA ASN A 227 5.88 23.73 -7.09
C ASN A 227 6.37 24.89 -7.96
N ALA A 228 7.63 25.31 -7.81
CA ALA A 228 8.19 26.43 -8.57
C ALA A 228 8.29 26.18 -10.10
N ILE A 229 8.02 24.96 -10.55
CA ILE A 229 8.29 24.48 -11.92
C ILE A 229 6.97 24.27 -12.67
N ASN A 230 6.04 23.55 -12.04
CA ASN A 230 4.82 23.06 -12.65
C ASN A 230 3.68 24.11 -12.68
N ASP A 231 2.57 23.75 -13.31
CA ASP A 231 1.29 24.48 -13.35
C ASP A 231 1.34 25.99 -13.71
N ARG A 232 2.36 26.45 -14.45
CA ARG A 232 2.53 27.87 -14.86
C ARG A 232 1.35 28.47 -15.65
N HIS A 233 0.45 27.63 -16.15
CA HIS A 233 -0.74 28.01 -16.90
C HIS A 233 -2.05 27.64 -16.20
N GLY A 234 -2.01 27.09 -14.98
CA GLY A 234 -3.21 26.67 -14.24
C GLY A 234 -4.01 25.60 -14.97
N SER A 235 -3.33 24.58 -15.50
CA SER A 235 -3.99 23.52 -16.28
C SER A 235 -4.73 22.52 -15.39
N TRP A 236 -4.36 22.43 -14.11
CA TRP A 236 -5.08 21.58 -13.16
C TRP A 236 -6.39 22.23 -12.68
N ILE A 237 -7.50 21.50 -12.81
CA ILE A 237 -8.82 21.89 -12.30
C ILE A 237 -9.18 20.94 -11.16
N GLY A 238 -8.95 21.40 -9.92
CA GLY A 238 -9.20 20.64 -8.70
C GLY A 238 -8.56 21.28 -7.48
N SER A 239 -8.57 20.57 -6.35
CA SER A 239 -7.84 21.00 -5.14
C SER A 239 -6.35 21.10 -5.43
N LYS A 240 -5.73 22.13 -4.86
CA LYS A 240 -4.29 22.36 -4.97
C LYS A 240 -3.74 23.08 -3.75
N VAL A 241 -2.46 22.89 -3.51
CA VAL A 241 -1.69 23.59 -2.47
C VAL A 241 -0.36 24.06 -3.06
N GLU A 242 0.14 25.19 -2.59
CA GLU A 242 1.36 25.82 -3.10
C GLU A 242 2.56 25.45 -2.21
N TYR A 243 3.72 25.18 -2.80
CA TYR A 243 4.91 24.72 -2.07
C TYR A 243 5.46 25.71 -1.04
N ASP A 244 5.12 27.00 -1.20
CA ASP A 244 5.54 28.11 -0.34
C ASP A 244 4.42 28.64 0.55
N ASP A 245 3.28 27.95 0.62
CA ASP A 245 2.19 28.26 1.56
C ASP A 245 2.69 28.07 3.00
N PRO A 246 2.86 29.16 3.79
CA PRO A 246 3.34 29.04 5.17
C PRO A 246 2.38 28.24 6.07
N GLU A 247 1.11 28.12 5.67
CA GLU A 247 0.06 27.39 6.36
C GLU A 247 -0.27 26.06 5.65
N LEU A 248 0.65 25.49 4.87
CA LEU A 248 0.45 24.28 4.06
C LEU A 248 -0.28 23.15 4.79
N ASN A 249 0.09 22.84 6.04
CA ASN A 249 -0.58 21.81 6.83
C ASN A 249 -2.07 22.17 7.08
N ARG A 250 -2.36 23.42 7.45
CA ARG A 250 -3.74 23.89 7.64
C ARG A 250 -4.53 23.81 6.33
N SER A 251 -3.92 24.18 5.21
CA SER A 251 -4.54 24.11 3.88
C SER A 251 -4.87 22.67 3.49
N LEU A 252 -3.94 21.73 3.70
CA LEU A 252 -4.18 20.30 3.45
C LEU A 252 -5.27 19.74 4.36
N ASN A 253 -5.23 19.98 5.67
CA ASN A 253 -6.27 19.52 6.59
C ASN A 253 -7.65 20.07 6.23
N HIS A 254 -7.72 21.34 5.83
CA HIS A 254 -8.97 21.92 5.34
C HIS A 254 -9.51 21.18 4.11
N ILE A 255 -8.64 20.80 3.17
CA ILE A 255 -9.04 20.00 2.00
C ILE A 255 -9.52 18.61 2.44
N PHE A 256 -8.77 17.93 3.33
CA PHE A 256 -9.11 16.60 3.82
C PHE A 256 -10.50 16.56 4.49
N GLU A 257 -10.80 17.56 5.33
CA GLU A 257 -12.07 17.67 6.06
C GLU A 257 -13.27 18.02 5.16
N ASN A 258 -13.03 18.74 4.05
CA ASN A 258 -14.08 19.25 3.17
C ASN A 258 -14.20 18.51 1.83
N ALA A 259 -13.41 17.45 1.66
CA ALA A 259 -13.48 16.59 0.48
C ALA A 259 -14.86 15.93 0.41
N ALA A 260 -15.59 16.23 -0.67
CA ALA A 260 -16.89 15.61 -0.91
C ALA A 260 -16.70 14.13 -1.26
N MET A 261 -17.18 13.24 -0.40
CA MET A 261 -17.14 11.79 -0.64
C MET A 261 -18.16 11.43 -1.72
N SER A 262 -17.71 10.69 -2.74
CA SER A 262 -18.54 10.35 -3.91
C SER A 262 -19.67 9.39 -3.58
N LYS A 263 -19.44 8.54 -2.57
CA LYS A 263 -20.32 7.55 -1.97
C LYS A 263 -20.00 7.48 -0.47
N PRO A 264 -20.88 6.87 0.34
CA PRO A 264 -20.52 6.44 1.68
C PRO A 264 -19.56 5.24 1.60
N LEU A 265 -18.53 5.25 2.43
CA LEU A 265 -17.54 4.19 2.50
C LEU A 265 -18.18 2.82 2.76
N GLU A 266 -19.23 2.78 3.59
CA GLU A 266 -19.96 1.57 3.97
C GLU A 266 -20.55 0.86 2.75
N MET A 267 -21.08 1.63 1.78
CA MET A 267 -21.66 1.08 0.54
C MET A 267 -20.64 0.34 -0.33
N THR A 268 -19.36 0.57 -0.07
CA THR A 268 -18.24 0.10 -0.86
C THR A 268 -17.44 -0.98 -0.13
N LEU A 269 -17.30 -0.84 1.19
CA LEU A 269 -16.55 -1.74 2.06
C LEU A 269 -17.34 -3.01 2.39
N GLU A 270 -18.63 -2.89 2.72
CA GLU A 270 -19.44 -4.06 3.13
C GLU A 270 -19.50 -5.14 2.04
N PRO A 271 -19.81 -4.84 0.75
CA PRO A 271 -19.88 -5.87 -0.27
C PRO A 271 -18.53 -6.55 -0.51
N TYR A 272 -17.44 -5.78 -0.43
CA TYR A 272 -16.08 -6.29 -0.54
C TYR A 272 -15.78 -7.26 0.60
N MET A 273 -16.03 -6.87 1.86
CA MET A 273 -15.80 -7.73 3.01
C MET A 273 -16.63 -9.00 2.95
N GLN A 274 -17.92 -8.90 2.61
CA GLN A 274 -18.79 -10.08 2.49
C GLN A 274 -18.27 -11.07 1.45
N GLN A 275 -17.83 -10.58 0.28
CA GLN A 275 -17.27 -11.43 -0.77
C GLN A 275 -16.03 -12.20 -0.27
N LYS A 276 -15.11 -11.54 0.44
CA LYS A 276 -13.89 -12.19 0.94
C LYS A 276 -14.17 -13.17 2.08
N LEU A 277 -15.07 -12.81 3.00
CA LEU A 277 -15.49 -13.66 4.11
C LEU A 277 -16.17 -14.95 3.64
N GLU A 278 -16.97 -14.89 2.58
CA GLU A 278 -17.61 -16.08 2.00
C GLU A 278 -16.58 -17.11 1.53
N VAL A 279 -15.50 -16.64 0.89
CA VAL A 279 -14.38 -17.49 0.45
C VAL A 279 -13.68 -18.10 1.66
N LEU A 280 -13.36 -17.32 2.71
CA LEU A 280 -12.69 -17.85 3.92
C LEU A 280 -13.52 -18.90 4.65
N ARG A 281 -14.85 -18.72 4.75
CA ARG A 281 -15.74 -19.70 5.39
C ARG A 281 -15.69 -21.08 4.73
N SER A 282 -15.57 -21.15 3.40
CA SER A 282 -15.44 -22.43 2.70
C SER A 282 -14.18 -23.22 3.10
N HIS A 283 -13.17 -22.55 3.64
CA HIS A 283 -11.95 -23.17 4.11
C HIS A 283 -12.03 -23.64 5.58
N ALA A 284 -12.78 -22.93 6.42
CA ALA A 284 -12.96 -23.26 7.84
C ALA A 284 -13.70 -24.60 8.05
N ASP A 285 -14.63 -24.94 7.15
CA ASP A 285 -15.38 -26.20 7.16
C ASP A 285 -14.51 -27.45 6.91
N ILE A 286 -13.23 -27.29 6.55
CA ILE A 286 -12.31 -28.40 6.26
C ILE A 286 -11.76 -29.03 7.55
N GLY A 287 -11.86 -28.36 8.70
CA GLY A 287 -11.57 -28.88 10.04
C GLY A 287 -10.13 -29.37 10.27
N PHE A 288 -9.41 -28.75 11.21
CA PHE A 288 -8.27 -29.41 11.85
C PHE A 288 -8.67 -30.04 13.17
#